data_AF-A0A0F9I030-F1
#
_entry.id   AF-A0A0F9I030-F1
#
_cell.length_a   1.000
_cell.length_b   1.000
_cell.length_c   1.000
_cell.angle_alpha   90.00
_cell.angle_beta   90.00
_cell.angle_gamma   90.00
#
_symmetry.space_group_name_H-M   'P 1'
#
loop_
_entity.id
_entity.type
_entity.pdbx_description
1 polymer ?
#
loop_
_entity_poly.entity_id
_entity_poly.type
_entity_poly.pdbx_seq_one_letter_code
_entity_poly.pdbx_strand_id
1 'polypeptide(L)'
;MAAIIGGDPLGPMDEARKAQDAERKLILHCAEVNAGYMRLPAGNGGFPAVARLYQRLAEESLVCARAWVETRPCPPHEAAVDGFWWGVLAWADAFGVSLQLDPHDWNRHFVYPHYGFAQYLKVLPKPWPAWGRRTAKLPYIKPVAGHPREAMLDLDARWTSLVIKLTARWGLLHHLKDLRALGQAIGLMWELHPSTPVGKAYLRSDIQFFRELFKPFPFSERTSQRIDEFLTRLETL
;
A
#
# COMPACT_ATOMS: atom_id res chain seq x y z
N MET A 1 -2.57 -58.58 -10.54
CA MET A 1 -3.42 -57.39 -10.36
C MET A 1 -2.58 -56.32 -9.67
N ALA A 2 -2.11 -55.31 -10.41
CA ALA A 2 -1.41 -54.17 -9.84
C ALA A 2 -2.41 -52.99 -9.81
N ALA A 3 -2.67 -52.46 -8.61
CA ALA A 3 -3.48 -51.26 -8.43
C ALA A 3 -2.61 -50.04 -8.74
N ILE A 4 -2.95 -49.32 -9.82
CA ILE A 4 -2.44 -47.97 -10.07
C ILE A 4 -3.24 -47.06 -9.13
N ILE A 5 -2.61 -46.56 -8.08
CA ILE A 5 -3.16 -45.49 -7.24
C ILE A 5 -3.09 -44.22 -8.09
N GLY A 6 -4.22 -43.87 -8.69
CA GLY A 6 -4.41 -42.58 -9.37
C GLY A 6 -4.44 -41.46 -8.34
N GLY A 7 -3.27 -40.90 -8.04
CA GLY A 7 -3.20 -39.56 -7.45
C GLY A 7 -3.53 -38.55 -8.53
N ASP A 8 -4.54 -37.71 -8.27
CA ASP A 8 -5.02 -36.70 -9.20
C ASP A 8 -3.92 -35.64 -9.46
N PRO A 9 -3.33 -35.57 -10.68
CA PRO A 9 -2.22 -34.66 -10.97
C PRO A 9 -2.64 -33.19 -11.03
N LEU A 10 -3.93 -32.88 -10.90
CA LEU A 10 -4.51 -31.54 -11.02
C LEU A 10 -4.75 -30.82 -9.68
N GLY A 11 -4.73 -31.54 -8.55
CA GLY A 11 -5.00 -30.98 -7.22
C GLY A 11 -4.11 -29.79 -6.85
N PRO A 12 -2.77 -29.89 -6.98
CA PRO A 12 -1.85 -28.79 -6.65
C PRO A 12 -2.00 -27.55 -7.55
N MET A 13 -2.40 -27.74 -8.82
CA MET A 13 -2.62 -26.63 -9.76
C MET A 13 -3.91 -25.87 -9.44
N ASP A 14 -4.96 -26.57 -9.01
CA ASP A 14 -6.23 -25.93 -8.66
C ASP A 14 -6.13 -25.16 -7.33
N GLU A 15 -5.37 -25.67 -6.36
CA GLU A 15 -5.08 -24.96 -5.10
C GLU A 15 -4.24 -23.69 -5.31
N ALA A 16 -3.20 -23.76 -6.13
CA ALA A 16 -2.38 -22.59 -6.46
C ALA A 16 -3.19 -21.50 -7.18
N ARG A 17 -4.08 -21.90 -8.11
CA ARG A 17 -4.98 -20.98 -8.80
C ARG A 17 -5.98 -20.33 -7.84
N LYS A 18 -6.60 -21.11 -6.95
CA LYS A 18 -7.52 -20.61 -5.92
C LYS A 18 -6.84 -19.62 -4.98
N ALA A 19 -5.60 -19.91 -4.56
CA ALA A 19 -4.81 -19.01 -3.75
C ALA A 19 -4.55 -17.68 -4.49
N GLN A 20 -4.14 -17.73 -5.76
CA GLN A 20 -3.92 -16.53 -6.56
C GLN A 20 -5.20 -15.69 -6.76
N ASP A 21 -6.35 -16.33 -6.96
CA ASP A 21 -7.63 -15.62 -7.09
C ASP A 21 -8.06 -14.96 -5.77
N ALA A 22 -7.76 -15.58 -4.63
CA ALA A 22 -7.97 -14.97 -3.32
C ALA A 22 -7.08 -13.73 -3.12
N GLU A 23 -5.79 -13.81 -3.50
CA GLU A 23 -4.86 -12.67 -3.43
C GLU A 23 -5.32 -11.48 -4.29
N ARG A 24 -5.76 -11.73 -5.51
CA ARG A 24 -6.30 -10.69 -6.41
C ARG A 24 -7.52 -10.01 -5.81
N LYS A 25 -8.45 -10.78 -5.22
CA LYS A 25 -9.64 -10.25 -4.55
C LYS A 25 -9.27 -9.43 -3.31
N LEU A 26 -8.26 -9.84 -2.53
CA LEU A 26 -7.75 -9.06 -1.40
C LEU A 26 -7.25 -7.69 -1.85
N ILE A 27 -6.52 -7.63 -2.96
CA ILE A 27 -5.98 -6.35 -3.44
C ILE A 27 -7.07 -5.49 -4.07
N LEU A 28 -8.06 -6.08 -4.75
CA LEU A 28 -9.25 -5.34 -5.18
C LEU A 28 -9.94 -4.70 -3.98
N HIS A 29 -10.17 -5.44 -2.88
CA HIS A 29 -10.73 -4.88 -1.65
C HIS A 29 -9.87 -3.73 -1.11
N CYS A 30 -8.55 -3.89 -1.06
CA CYS A 30 -7.64 -2.82 -0.61
C CYS A 30 -7.78 -1.56 -1.47
N ALA A 31 -7.87 -1.71 -2.79
CA ALA A 31 -8.05 -0.60 -3.72
C ALA A 31 -9.43 0.05 -3.58
N GLU A 32 -10.49 -0.73 -3.31
CA GLU A 32 -11.84 -0.23 -3.05
C GLU A 32 -11.92 0.56 -1.75
N VAL A 33 -11.36 0.02 -0.67
CA VAL A 33 -11.27 0.72 0.63
C VAL A 33 -10.47 2.00 0.48
N ASN A 34 -9.31 1.96 -0.19
CA ASN A 34 -8.50 3.15 -0.44
C ASN A 34 -9.23 4.21 -1.29
N ALA A 35 -9.91 3.80 -2.37
CA ALA A 35 -10.68 4.72 -3.20
C ALA A 35 -11.90 5.32 -2.45
N GLY A 36 -12.57 4.52 -1.62
CA GLY A 36 -13.64 5.01 -0.74
C GLY A 36 -13.12 5.98 0.32
N TYR A 37 -11.99 5.65 0.93
CA TYR A 37 -11.32 6.45 1.95
C TYR A 37 -10.85 7.81 1.42
N MET A 38 -10.19 7.85 0.26
CA MET A 38 -9.66 9.09 -0.31
C MET A 38 -10.77 10.06 -0.76
N ARG A 39 -12.04 9.63 -0.82
CA ARG A 39 -13.20 10.51 -1.03
C ARG A 39 -13.65 11.24 0.25
N LEU A 40 -13.22 10.77 1.42
CA LEU A 40 -13.56 11.39 2.70
C LEU A 40 -12.77 12.71 2.87
N PRO A 41 -13.34 13.70 3.57
CA PRO A 41 -12.70 15.02 3.76
C PRO A 41 -11.52 15.01 4.74
N ALA A 42 -10.91 13.85 5.01
CA ALA A 42 -9.82 13.74 5.94
C ALA A 42 -8.64 14.61 5.50
N GLY A 43 -8.18 15.50 6.38
CA GLY A 43 -7.05 16.37 6.06
C GLY A 43 -7.34 17.54 5.11
N ASN A 44 -8.60 17.87 4.83
CA ASN A 44 -8.97 19.07 4.02
C ASN A 44 -8.54 20.42 4.64
N GLY A 45 -7.74 20.41 5.71
CA GLY A 45 -7.06 21.57 6.29
C GLY A 45 -5.98 22.15 5.37
N GLY A 46 -6.38 22.70 4.22
CA GLY A 46 -5.51 23.53 3.38
C GLY A 46 -4.70 22.80 2.30
N PHE A 47 -4.85 21.48 2.12
CA PHE A 47 -4.08 20.68 1.15
C PHE A 47 -4.88 20.08 -0.04
N PRO A 48 -5.74 20.85 -0.75
CA PRO A 48 -6.65 20.31 -1.76
C PRO A 48 -5.96 19.73 -3.02
N ALA A 49 -4.73 20.14 -3.34
CA ALA A 49 -3.99 19.56 -4.46
C ALA A 49 -3.44 18.17 -4.11
N VAL A 50 -3.01 17.96 -2.86
CA VAL A 50 -2.61 16.63 -2.35
C VAL A 50 -3.82 15.70 -2.32
N ALA A 51 -4.96 16.16 -1.81
CA ALA A 51 -6.19 15.38 -1.79
C ALA A 51 -6.59 14.92 -3.20
N ARG A 52 -6.60 15.84 -4.19
CA ARG A 52 -6.90 15.49 -5.59
C ARG A 52 -5.90 14.53 -6.21
N LEU A 53 -4.62 14.66 -5.87
CA LEU A 53 -3.60 13.72 -6.33
C LEU A 53 -3.91 12.32 -5.80
N TYR A 54 -4.07 12.15 -4.48
CA TYR A 54 -4.35 10.85 -3.89
C TYR A 54 -5.68 10.24 -4.35
N GLN A 55 -6.72 11.05 -4.54
CA GLN A 55 -7.98 10.59 -5.14
C GLN A 55 -7.77 10.00 -6.53
N ARG A 56 -7.05 10.70 -7.40
CA ARG A 56 -6.73 10.22 -8.75
C ARG A 56 -5.91 8.92 -8.71
N LEU A 57 -4.89 8.85 -7.86
CA LEU A 57 -4.07 7.63 -7.69
C LEU A 57 -4.89 6.45 -7.18
N ALA A 58 -5.82 6.69 -6.25
CA ALA A 58 -6.70 5.65 -5.72
C ALA A 58 -7.68 5.13 -6.79
N GLU A 59 -8.23 6.03 -7.62
CA GLU A 59 -9.11 5.67 -8.73
C GLU A 59 -8.38 4.85 -9.81
N GLU A 60 -7.19 5.29 -10.24
CA GLU A 60 -6.37 4.53 -11.20
C GLU A 60 -5.93 3.17 -10.62
N SER A 61 -5.57 3.13 -9.34
CA SER A 61 -5.25 1.88 -8.64
C SER A 61 -6.42 0.90 -8.64
N LEU A 62 -7.64 1.38 -8.40
CA LEU A 62 -8.86 0.57 -8.43
C LEU A 62 -9.13 0.03 -9.84
N VAL A 63 -8.96 0.84 -10.88
CA VAL A 63 -9.09 0.38 -12.27
C VAL A 63 -8.11 -0.75 -12.57
N CYS A 64 -6.85 -0.64 -12.15
CA CYS A 64 -5.87 -1.69 -12.36
C CYS A 64 -6.11 -2.93 -11.48
N ALA A 65 -6.62 -2.78 -10.25
CA ALA A 65 -6.96 -3.93 -9.41
C ALA A 65 -8.13 -4.74 -10.00
N ARG A 66 -9.13 -4.07 -10.58
CA ARG A 66 -10.21 -4.75 -11.34
C ARG A 66 -9.67 -5.50 -12.54
N ALA A 67 -8.80 -4.88 -13.34
CA ALA A 67 -8.14 -5.55 -14.46
C ALA A 67 -7.32 -6.76 -14.00
N TRP A 68 -6.68 -6.68 -12.83
CA TRP A 68 -5.91 -7.79 -12.28
C TRP A 68 -6.75 -9.00 -11.89
N VAL A 69 -7.89 -8.77 -11.22
CA VAL A 69 -8.86 -9.82 -10.90
C VAL A 69 -9.36 -10.51 -12.17
N GLU A 70 -9.57 -9.73 -13.23
CA GLU A 70 -10.00 -10.23 -14.54
C GLU A 70 -8.85 -10.79 -15.40
N THR A 71 -7.63 -10.90 -14.85
CA THR A 71 -6.42 -11.40 -15.55
C THR A 71 -6.06 -10.63 -16.81
N ARG A 72 -6.47 -9.37 -16.90
CA ARG A 72 -6.16 -8.45 -18.00
C ARG A 72 -4.92 -7.62 -17.67
N PRO A 73 -4.18 -7.08 -18.65
CA PRO A 73 -3.15 -6.08 -18.36
C PRO A 73 -3.76 -4.84 -17.71
N CYS A 74 -3.00 -4.20 -16.82
CA CYS A 74 -3.41 -2.93 -16.22
C CYS A 74 -3.51 -1.87 -17.32
N PRO A 75 -4.62 -1.12 -17.40
CA PRO A 75 -4.74 -0.02 -18.33
C PRO A 75 -3.61 1.02 -18.16
N PRO A 76 -3.36 1.87 -19.16
CA PRO A 76 -2.43 2.98 -19.00
C PRO A 76 -2.75 3.82 -17.76
N HIS A 77 -1.73 4.07 -16.94
CA HIS A 77 -1.83 4.79 -15.68
C HIS A 77 -0.59 5.66 -15.46
N GLU A 78 -0.66 6.57 -14.49
CA GLU A 78 0.45 7.45 -14.13
C GLU A 78 1.55 6.69 -13.38
N ALA A 79 2.82 7.04 -13.61
CA ALA A 79 3.96 6.46 -12.87
C ALA A 79 3.87 6.67 -11.34
N ALA A 80 3.04 7.61 -10.89
CA ALA A 80 2.69 7.80 -9.49
C ALA A 80 1.90 6.63 -8.88
N VAL A 81 1.13 5.89 -9.67
CA VAL A 81 0.44 4.66 -9.22
C VAL A 81 1.46 3.55 -8.95
N ASP A 82 2.46 3.36 -9.81
CA ASP A 82 3.59 2.49 -9.48
C ASP A 82 4.26 2.96 -8.17
N GLY A 83 4.55 4.26 -8.08
CA GLY A 83 5.18 4.87 -6.90
C GLY A 83 4.42 4.59 -5.61
N PHE A 84 3.10 4.71 -5.67
CA PHE A 84 2.17 4.43 -4.58
C PHE A 84 2.31 2.98 -4.08
N TRP A 85 2.15 1.98 -4.96
CA TRP A 85 2.15 0.56 -4.55
C TRP A 85 3.52 0.05 -4.14
N TRP A 86 4.60 0.51 -4.78
CA TRP A 86 5.95 0.26 -4.29
C TRP A 86 6.23 0.96 -2.94
N GLY A 87 5.61 2.12 -2.71
CA GLY A 87 5.58 2.78 -1.42
C GLY A 87 4.86 1.94 -0.36
N VAL A 88 3.69 1.38 -0.68
CA VAL A 88 2.91 0.52 0.23
C VAL A 88 3.74 -0.66 0.73
N LEU A 89 4.55 -1.29 -0.14
CA LEU A 89 5.46 -2.36 0.28
C LEU A 89 6.51 -1.92 1.30
N ALA A 90 7.11 -0.75 1.08
CA ALA A 90 8.09 -0.19 2.00
C ALA A 90 7.46 0.18 3.34
N TRP A 91 6.23 0.71 3.30
CA TRP A 91 5.44 1.01 4.48
C TRP A 91 5.05 -0.26 5.22
N ALA A 92 4.62 -1.31 4.50
CA ALA A 92 4.19 -2.58 5.09
C ALA A 92 5.32 -3.29 5.84
N ASP A 93 6.53 -3.28 5.27
CA ASP A 93 7.73 -3.82 5.93
C ASP A 93 8.02 -3.05 7.24
N ALA A 94 8.06 -1.72 7.16
CA ALA A 94 8.31 -0.87 8.30
C ALA A 94 7.23 -0.99 9.39
N PHE A 95 5.97 -1.04 8.99
CA PHE A 95 4.79 -1.16 9.86
C PHE A 95 4.78 -2.50 10.60
N GLY A 96 4.98 -3.61 9.88
CA GLY A 96 5.02 -4.94 10.50
C GLY A 96 6.11 -5.06 11.56
N VAL A 97 7.29 -4.49 11.31
CA VAL A 97 8.38 -4.44 12.29
C VAL A 97 8.04 -3.52 13.47
N SER A 98 7.49 -2.32 13.21
CA SER A 98 7.08 -1.37 14.24
C SER A 98 6.04 -1.95 15.22
N LEU A 99 5.10 -2.75 14.71
CA LEU A 99 4.06 -3.39 15.51
C LEU A 99 4.48 -4.75 16.10
N GLN A 100 5.67 -5.25 15.74
CA GLN A 100 6.15 -6.57 16.14
C GLN A 100 5.18 -7.69 15.74
N LEU A 101 4.63 -7.58 14.52
CA LEU A 101 3.75 -8.61 13.96
C LEU A 101 4.55 -9.89 13.69
N ASP A 102 3.87 -11.04 13.65
CA ASP A 102 4.51 -12.27 13.19
C ASP A 102 4.97 -12.09 11.74
N PRO A 103 6.28 -12.16 11.45
CA PRO A 103 6.78 -11.84 10.13
C PRO A 103 6.36 -12.86 9.08
N HIS A 104 6.09 -14.12 9.45
CA HIS A 104 5.65 -15.12 8.49
C HIS A 104 4.20 -14.86 8.07
N ASP A 105 3.33 -14.66 9.05
CA ASP A 105 1.92 -14.37 8.88
C ASP A 105 1.70 -13.05 8.14
N TRP A 106 2.39 -11.98 8.56
CA TRP A 106 2.32 -10.66 7.92
C TRP A 106 2.81 -10.69 6.48
N ASN A 107 3.96 -11.32 6.22
CA ASN A 107 4.48 -11.39 4.85
C ASN A 107 3.57 -12.21 3.94
N ARG A 108 3.08 -13.35 4.43
CA ARG A 108 2.21 -14.25 3.67
C ARG A 108 0.91 -13.57 3.27
N HIS A 109 0.26 -12.90 4.21
CA HIS A 109 -1.11 -12.43 4.00
C HIS A 109 -1.18 -10.98 3.54
N PHE A 110 -0.23 -10.13 3.92
CA PHE A 110 -0.24 -8.72 3.54
C PHE A 110 0.83 -8.40 2.50
N VAL A 111 2.11 -8.65 2.77
CA VAL A 111 3.20 -8.15 1.91
C VAL A 111 3.23 -8.82 0.53
N TYR A 112 3.13 -10.15 0.46
CA TYR A 112 3.25 -10.86 -0.83
C TYR A 112 2.13 -10.54 -1.83
N PRO A 113 0.84 -10.45 -1.44
CA PRO A 113 -0.20 -10.01 -2.35
C PRO A 113 0.06 -8.61 -2.91
N HIS A 114 0.50 -7.67 -2.07
CA HIS A 114 0.86 -6.31 -2.52
C HIS A 114 2.07 -6.32 -3.46
N TYR A 115 3.02 -7.23 -3.24
CA TYR A 115 4.19 -7.37 -4.09
C TYR A 115 3.80 -7.90 -5.46
N GLY A 116 2.94 -8.93 -5.51
CA GLY A 116 2.37 -9.44 -6.75
C GLY A 116 1.67 -8.34 -7.55
N PHE A 117 0.92 -7.45 -6.88
CA PHE A 117 0.27 -6.33 -7.55
C PHE A 117 1.26 -5.31 -8.10
N ALA A 118 2.22 -4.88 -7.28
CA ALA A 118 3.22 -3.89 -7.67
C ALA A 118 4.08 -4.40 -8.85
N GLN A 119 4.30 -5.71 -8.93
CA GLN A 119 4.91 -6.33 -10.11
C GLN A 119 3.99 -6.34 -11.32
N TYR A 120 2.71 -6.63 -11.14
CA TYR A 120 1.70 -6.63 -12.21
C TYR A 120 1.51 -5.24 -12.85
N LEU A 121 1.52 -4.17 -12.06
CA LEU A 121 1.40 -2.80 -12.57
C LEU A 121 2.53 -2.43 -13.54
N LYS A 122 3.73 -2.98 -13.32
CA LYS A 122 4.87 -2.68 -14.17
C LYS A 122 4.72 -3.24 -15.58
N VAL A 123 4.28 -2.37 -16.48
CA VAL A 123 4.80 -2.29 -17.86
C VAL A 123 5.73 -1.08 -17.92
N LEU A 124 6.94 -1.17 -17.33
CA LEU A 124 7.94 -0.13 -17.58
C LEU A 124 8.31 -0.17 -19.07
N PRO A 125 8.30 0.96 -19.80
CA PRO A 125 9.18 1.09 -20.95
C PRO A 125 10.60 0.84 -20.44
N LYS A 126 11.38 0.02 -21.15
CA LYS A 126 12.75 -0.34 -20.80
C LYS A 126 13.51 0.86 -20.21
N PRO A 127 14.32 0.68 -19.15
CA PRO A 127 15.18 1.74 -18.67
C PRO A 127 16.16 2.10 -19.78
N TRP A 128 16.03 3.28 -20.36
CA TRP A 128 17.04 3.81 -21.28
C TRP A 128 18.04 4.66 -20.49
N PRO A 129 19.36 4.53 -20.72
CA PRO A 129 20.13 3.32 -20.96
C PRO A 129 20.76 2.77 -19.66
N ALA A 130 21.02 1.47 -19.70
CA ALA A 130 21.72 0.68 -18.69
C ALA A 130 23.21 1.05 -18.55
N TRP A 131 23.51 2.16 -17.87
CA TRP A 131 24.82 2.36 -17.25
C TRP A 131 24.72 2.08 -15.75
N GLY A 132 25.12 0.86 -15.39
CA GLY A 132 25.28 0.44 -14.00
C GLY A 132 24.15 -0.46 -13.52
N ARG A 133 24.43 -1.77 -13.50
CA ARG A 133 23.68 -2.76 -12.71
C ARG A 133 23.83 -2.42 -11.22
N ARG A 134 23.08 -1.44 -10.73
CA ARG A 134 22.68 -1.43 -9.32
C ARG A 134 21.44 -2.32 -9.27
N THR A 135 21.56 -3.46 -8.60
CA THR A 135 20.41 -4.18 -8.07
C THR A 135 19.49 -3.14 -7.48
N ALA A 136 18.29 -2.98 -8.04
CA ALA A 136 17.34 -2.01 -7.55
C ALA A 136 16.99 -2.45 -6.12
N LYS A 137 17.64 -1.85 -5.12
CA LYS A 137 17.25 -2.04 -3.73
C LYS A 137 15.77 -1.66 -3.68
N LEU A 138 14.97 -2.55 -3.10
CA LEU A 138 13.57 -2.25 -2.85
C LEU A 138 13.49 -0.93 -2.07
N PRO A 139 12.46 -0.12 -2.32
CA PRO A 139 12.20 1.07 -1.53
C PRO A 139 12.14 0.70 -0.04
N TYR A 140 12.76 1.51 0.82
CA TYR A 140 12.90 1.21 2.26
C TYR A 140 12.44 2.40 3.09
N ILE A 141 11.61 2.10 4.09
CA ILE A 141 11.24 3.01 5.17
C ILE A 141 11.83 2.43 6.45
N LYS A 142 12.56 3.25 7.21
CA LYS A 142 13.09 2.79 8.51
C LYS A 142 11.91 2.60 9.48
N PRO A 143 11.78 1.44 10.15
CA PRO A 143 10.78 1.22 11.19
C PRO A 143 10.87 2.29 12.28
N VAL A 144 9.73 2.61 12.87
CA VAL A 144 9.59 3.59 13.94
C VAL A 144 9.30 2.85 15.24
N ALA A 145 10.12 3.09 16.26
CA ALA A 145 9.85 2.64 17.62
C ALA A 145 9.26 3.81 18.41
N GLY A 146 8.30 3.54 19.30
CA GLY A 146 7.73 4.57 20.17
C GLY A 146 6.21 4.50 20.30
N HIS A 147 5.60 5.66 20.54
CA HIS A 147 4.16 5.76 20.74
C HIS A 147 3.40 5.45 19.44
N PRO A 148 2.29 4.66 19.46
CA PRO A 148 1.55 4.26 18.25
C PRO A 148 1.19 5.42 17.30
N ARG A 149 0.76 6.56 17.86
CA ARG A 149 0.39 7.76 17.07
C ARG A 149 1.56 8.36 16.31
N GLU A 150 2.72 8.46 16.96
CA GLU A 150 3.94 8.98 16.33
C GLU A 150 4.43 8.00 15.27
N ALA A 151 4.38 6.69 15.57
CA ALA A 151 4.74 5.66 14.61
C ALA A 151 3.87 5.73 13.35
N MET A 152 2.54 5.84 13.47
CA MET A 152 1.66 5.94 12.30
C MET A 152 1.97 7.18 11.46
N LEU A 153 1.96 8.37 12.08
CA LEU A 153 2.17 9.63 11.35
C LEU A 153 3.57 9.73 10.72
N ASP A 154 4.62 9.24 11.39
CA ASP A 154 5.98 9.22 10.81
C ASP A 154 6.09 8.21 9.67
N LEU A 155 5.44 7.05 9.77
CA LEU A 155 5.37 6.09 8.68
C LEU A 155 4.64 6.67 7.46
N ASP A 156 3.52 7.38 7.67
CA ASP A 156 2.76 8.01 6.58
C ASP A 156 3.50 9.17 5.92
N ALA A 157 4.22 9.99 6.70
CA ALA A 157 5.08 11.05 6.19
C ALA A 157 6.24 10.45 5.36
N ARG A 158 6.88 9.39 5.84
CA ARG A 158 7.97 8.71 5.12
C ARG A 158 7.49 8.02 3.86
N TRP A 159 6.31 7.41 3.92
CA TRP A 159 5.65 6.82 2.77
C TRP A 159 5.34 7.88 1.71
N THR A 160 4.74 9.01 2.11
CA THR A 160 4.46 10.15 1.21
C THR A 160 5.75 10.63 0.53
N SER A 161 6.81 10.85 1.30
CA SER A 161 8.13 11.24 0.77
C SER A 161 8.69 10.22 -0.23
N LEU A 162 8.50 8.94 0.04
CA LEU A 162 8.98 7.86 -0.82
C LEU A 162 8.20 7.80 -2.14
N VAL A 163 6.86 7.88 -2.09
CA VAL A 163 6.01 7.89 -3.28
C VAL A 163 6.41 9.04 -4.21
N ILE A 164 6.64 10.24 -3.66
CA ILE A 164 7.13 11.40 -4.41
C ILE A 164 8.46 11.09 -5.12
N LYS A 165 9.43 10.51 -4.40
CA LYS A 165 10.75 10.17 -4.96
C LYS A 165 10.66 9.12 -6.07
N LEU A 166 9.84 8.08 -5.88
CA LEU A 166 9.63 7.02 -6.87
C LEU A 166 8.96 7.56 -8.14
N THR A 167 7.92 8.36 -7.95
CA THR A 167 7.20 9.06 -9.02
C THR A 167 8.14 9.93 -9.86
N ALA A 168 8.97 10.76 -9.20
CA ALA A 168 9.96 11.58 -9.86
C ALA A 168 10.98 10.73 -10.66
N ARG A 169 11.42 9.59 -10.10
CA ARG A 169 12.38 8.68 -10.76
C ARG A 169 11.80 8.02 -12.01
N TRP A 170 10.50 7.75 -12.05
CA TRP A 170 9.86 7.02 -13.14
C TRP A 170 9.17 7.90 -14.17
N GLY A 171 8.99 9.20 -13.90
CA GLY A 171 8.37 10.10 -14.87
C GLY A 171 8.34 11.57 -14.48
N LEU A 172 9.44 12.16 -14.00
CA LEU A 172 9.49 13.56 -13.55
C LEU A 172 8.77 14.56 -14.48
N LEU A 173 8.97 14.45 -15.81
CA LEU A 173 8.34 15.33 -16.79
C LEU A 173 6.82 15.16 -16.89
N HIS A 174 6.30 13.95 -16.65
CA HIS A 174 4.86 13.65 -16.63
C HIS A 174 4.16 14.21 -15.38
N HIS A 175 4.92 14.58 -14.35
CA HIS A 175 4.43 15.05 -13.05
C HIS A 175 4.61 16.54 -12.80
N LEU A 176 5.00 17.33 -13.82
CA LEU A 176 5.03 18.79 -13.72
C LEU A 176 3.63 19.37 -13.40
N LYS A 177 2.55 18.68 -13.80
CA LYS A 177 1.17 19.03 -13.45
C LYS A 177 0.88 18.92 -11.93
N ASP A 178 1.69 18.16 -11.20
CA ASP A 178 1.49 17.87 -9.78
C ASP A 178 2.39 18.72 -8.85
N LEU A 179 3.10 19.72 -9.38
CA LEU A 179 4.01 20.57 -8.57
C LEU A 179 3.32 21.24 -7.38
N ARG A 180 2.05 21.62 -7.53
CA ARG A 180 1.26 22.19 -6.41
C ARG A 180 0.98 21.15 -5.33
N ALA A 181 0.69 19.90 -5.73
CA ALA A 181 0.49 18.80 -4.79
C ALA A 181 1.81 18.47 -4.08
N LEU A 182 2.94 18.50 -4.79
CA LEU A 182 4.26 18.34 -4.19
C LEU A 182 4.56 19.39 -3.11
N GLY A 183 4.34 20.67 -3.42
CA GLY A 183 4.52 21.75 -2.43
C GLY A 183 3.61 21.60 -1.21
N GLN A 184 2.36 21.21 -1.43
CA GLN A 184 1.42 20.93 -0.36
C GLN A 184 1.77 19.67 0.45
N ALA A 185 2.33 18.63 -0.17
CA ALA A 185 2.78 17.43 0.54
C ALA A 185 3.93 17.75 1.50
N ILE A 186 4.82 18.67 1.12
CA ILE A 186 5.85 19.18 2.04
C ILE A 186 5.22 19.88 3.25
N GLY A 187 4.25 20.77 3.02
CA GLY A 187 3.52 21.41 4.11
C GLY A 187 2.79 20.40 5.00
N LEU A 188 2.13 19.41 4.40
CA LEU A 188 1.44 18.35 5.13
C LEU A 188 2.39 17.54 6.02
N MET A 189 3.60 17.21 5.55
CA MET A 189 4.58 16.49 6.38
C MET A 189 4.94 17.22 7.68
N TRP A 190 4.89 18.57 7.71
CA TRP A 190 5.09 19.34 8.93
C TRP A 190 3.87 19.33 9.86
N GLU A 191 2.67 19.19 9.27
CA GLU A 191 1.40 19.13 10.00
C GLU A 191 1.06 17.73 10.51
N LEU A 192 1.70 16.67 10.01
CA LEU A 192 1.53 15.27 10.47
C LEU A 192 2.23 15.04 11.82
N HIS A 193 1.80 15.77 12.85
CA HIS A 193 2.25 15.61 14.22
C HIS A 193 1.05 15.39 15.15
N PRO A 194 1.12 14.48 16.14
CA PRO A 194 -0.05 14.12 16.97
C PRO A 194 -0.70 15.30 17.71
N SER A 195 0.02 16.38 17.95
CA SER A 195 -0.47 17.57 18.64
C SER A 195 -1.25 18.55 17.75
N THR A 196 -1.11 18.49 16.42
CA THR A 196 -1.76 19.43 15.50
C THR A 196 -3.22 19.01 15.23
N PRO A 197 -4.11 19.94 14.88
CA PRO A 197 -5.47 19.59 14.45
C PRO A 197 -5.50 18.70 13.21
N VAL A 198 -4.57 18.92 12.27
CA VAL A 198 -4.44 18.11 11.05
C VAL A 198 -4.01 16.69 11.39
N GLY A 199 -2.96 16.50 12.18
CA GLY A 199 -2.48 15.17 12.60
C GLY A 199 -3.54 14.37 13.35
N LYS A 200 -4.33 15.01 14.23
CA LYS A 200 -5.47 14.37 14.90
C LYS A 200 -6.57 13.93 13.92
N ALA A 201 -6.88 14.76 12.93
CA ALA A 201 -7.88 14.42 11.91
C ALA A 201 -7.42 13.26 11.02
N TYR A 202 -6.14 13.23 10.63
CA TYR A 202 -5.52 12.11 9.92
C TYR A 202 -5.60 10.83 10.74
N LEU A 203 -5.10 10.82 12.00
CA LEU A 203 -5.15 9.64 12.86
C LEU A 203 -6.56 9.04 13.00
N ARG A 204 -7.58 9.87 13.25
CA ARG A 204 -8.97 9.39 13.36
C ARG A 204 -9.44 8.73 12.07
N SER A 205 -9.06 9.31 10.94
CA SER A 205 -9.41 8.81 9.63
C SER A 205 -8.66 7.50 9.33
N ASP A 206 -7.37 7.45 9.62
CA ASP A 206 -6.51 6.30 9.40
C ASP A 206 -6.97 5.09 10.24
N ILE A 207 -7.44 5.30 11.47
CA ILE A 207 -8.03 4.23 12.29
C ILE A 207 -9.23 3.57 11.56
N GLN A 208 -10.15 4.37 11.03
CA GLN A 208 -11.31 3.85 10.31
C GLN A 208 -10.88 3.12 9.03
N PHE A 209 -9.92 3.69 8.30
CA PHE A 209 -9.33 3.08 7.12
C PHE A 209 -8.71 1.71 7.42
N PHE A 210 -7.81 1.63 8.41
CA PHE A 210 -7.10 0.40 8.71
C PHE A 210 -8.01 -0.70 9.25
N ARG A 211 -9.06 -0.34 10.02
CA ARG A 211 -10.08 -1.31 10.46
C ARG A 211 -10.78 -1.96 9.27
N GLU A 212 -11.19 -1.19 8.27
CA GLU A 212 -11.84 -1.74 7.07
C GLU A 212 -10.84 -2.44 6.13
N LEU A 213 -9.61 -1.92 6.05
CA LEU A 213 -8.55 -2.50 5.23
C LEU A 213 -8.20 -3.90 5.69
N PHE A 214 -7.97 -4.11 7.00
CA PHE A 214 -7.45 -5.37 7.52
C PHE A 214 -8.50 -6.47 7.69
N LYS A 215 -9.80 -6.12 7.65
CA LYS A 215 -10.92 -7.03 7.89
C LYS A 215 -10.92 -8.35 7.06
N PRO A 216 -10.62 -8.37 5.75
CA PRO A 216 -10.69 -9.60 4.96
C PRO A 216 -9.40 -10.43 5.04
N PHE A 217 -8.34 -9.94 5.68
CA PHE A 217 -7.07 -10.65 5.71
C PHE A 217 -7.15 -11.84 6.66
N PRO A 218 -6.75 -13.04 6.20
CA PRO A 218 -6.82 -14.26 7.00
C PRO A 218 -5.60 -14.38 7.94
N PHE A 219 -5.36 -13.33 8.74
CA PHE A 219 -4.29 -13.33 9.72
C PHE A 219 -4.54 -14.34 10.83
N SER A 220 -3.46 -14.83 11.44
CA SER A 220 -3.56 -15.58 12.69
C SER A 220 -4.19 -14.72 13.79
N GLU A 221 -4.82 -15.37 14.76
CA GLU A 221 -5.44 -14.69 15.92
C GLU A 221 -4.44 -13.75 16.62
N ARG A 222 -3.18 -14.18 16.77
CA ARG A 222 -2.11 -13.39 17.36
C ARG A 222 -1.84 -12.09 16.60
N THR A 223 -1.75 -12.15 15.27
CA THR A 223 -1.51 -10.96 14.43
C THR A 223 -2.71 -10.03 14.47
N SER A 224 -3.93 -10.56 14.36
CA SER A 224 -5.16 -9.78 14.46
C SER A 224 -5.26 -9.05 15.80
N GLN A 225 -5.02 -9.74 16.93
CA GLN A 225 -4.99 -9.13 18.25
C GLN A 225 -3.96 -7.99 18.35
N ARG A 226 -2.76 -8.16 17.78
CA ARG A 226 -1.73 -7.10 17.77
C ARG A 226 -2.14 -5.88 16.96
N ILE A 227 -2.77 -6.08 15.80
CA ILE A 227 -3.30 -4.99 14.99
C ILE A 227 -4.42 -4.27 15.76
N ASP A 228 -5.36 -5.00 16.34
CA ASP A 228 -6.48 -4.41 17.10
C ASP A 228 -6.02 -3.65 18.35
N GLU A 229 -5.06 -4.19 19.10
CA GLU A 229 -4.41 -3.51 20.23
C GLU A 229 -3.78 -2.19 19.77
N PHE A 230 -3.06 -2.21 18.65
CA PHE A 230 -2.41 -1.03 18.11
C PHE A 230 -3.44 0.03 17.68
N LEU A 231 -4.49 -0.36 16.94
CA LEU A 231 -5.55 0.55 16.49
C LEU A 231 -6.34 1.14 17.68
N THR A 232 -6.62 0.34 18.71
CA THR A 232 -7.27 0.82 19.95
C THR A 232 -6.40 1.82 20.71
N ARG A 233 -5.07 1.63 20.70
CA ARG A 233 -4.12 2.58 21.29
C ARG A 233 -3.95 3.87 20.48
N LEU A 234 -4.32 3.88 19.20
CA LEU A 234 -4.41 5.13 18.44
C LEU A 234 -5.61 5.96 18.90
N GLU A 235 -6.74 5.31 19.19
CA GLU A 235 -8.01 5.96 19.59
C GLU A 235 -7.96 6.57 21.00
N THR A 236 -7.24 5.93 21.91
CA THR A 236 -7.13 6.35 23.31
C THR A 236 -5.94 7.30 23.48
N LEU A 237 -6.13 8.39 24.26
CA LEU A 237 -5.26 9.57 24.53
C LEU A 237 -5.59 10.82 23.68
#